data_AF-S7SPJ3-F1
#
_entry.id   AF-S7SPJ3-F1
#
_cell.length_a   1.000
_cell.length_b   1.000
_cell.length_c   1.000
_cell.angle_alpha   90.00
_cell.angle_beta   90.00
_cell.angle_gamma   90.00
#
_symmetry.space_group_name_H-M   'P 1'
#
loop_
_entity.id
_entity.type
_entity.pdbx_description
1 polymer ?
#
loop_
_entity_poly.entity_id
_entity_poly.type
_entity_poly.pdbx_seq_one_letter_code
_entity_poly.pdbx_strand_id
1 'polypeptide(L)'
;MLVGSRAHQYLLFLGALLGVGYGFYWLAFNVLTFEITEPETRDFFNGFFGVLTSSAGMIGPIVAGYIISSLHGAKGYTFVFSLSLGLFLVAVLLSFFLKRRAAAGNYLFVRILKERNENRNWRLITNAHFFQGLREGTFVFIISVLVYVTSGSEWALGKFGLVNSFTSFVAYYAVSRLIKREYRMKAILLGGALLYGAIFFDRFPSDLSAPHSLCHHDRHCVSIAACSVFLLDV
;
A
#
# COMPACT_ATOMS: atom_id res chain seq x y z
N MET A 1 12.44 20.31 -12.32
CA MET A 1 13.08 19.74 -11.11
C MET A 1 14.10 20.75 -10.59
N LEU A 2 13.69 21.66 -9.69
CA LEU A 2 14.54 22.77 -9.18
C LEU A 2 15.56 22.32 -8.13
N VAL A 3 15.43 21.09 -7.60
CA VAL A 3 16.30 20.53 -6.56
C VAL A 3 16.95 19.26 -7.09
N GLY A 4 17.67 19.34 -8.21
CA GLY A 4 18.24 18.16 -8.87
C GLY A 4 19.33 17.46 -8.04
N SER A 5 20.42 18.16 -7.73
CA SER A 5 21.60 17.58 -7.08
C SER A 5 21.58 17.59 -5.55
N ARG A 6 20.69 18.41 -4.93
CA ARG A 6 20.58 18.54 -3.47
C ARG A 6 19.41 17.78 -2.86
N ALA A 7 18.62 17.04 -3.64
CA ALA A 7 17.45 16.31 -3.14
C ALA A 7 17.81 15.34 -2.00
N HIS A 8 18.98 14.72 -2.07
CA HIS A 8 19.49 13.83 -1.02
C HIS A 8 19.64 14.53 0.35
N GLN A 9 19.89 15.85 0.38
CA GLN A 9 20.03 16.63 1.62
C GLN A 9 18.67 16.91 2.29
N TYR A 10 17.57 16.79 1.55
CA TYR A 10 16.22 17.07 2.02
C TYR A 10 15.36 15.81 2.20
N LEU A 11 15.96 14.61 2.16
CA LEU A 11 15.22 13.34 2.28
C LEU A 11 14.36 13.27 3.54
N LEU A 12 14.89 13.68 4.69
CA LEU A 12 14.13 13.71 5.94
C LEU A 12 12.95 14.68 5.88
N PHE A 13 13.16 15.86 5.29
CA PHE A 13 12.10 16.86 5.15
C PHE A 13 11.02 16.41 4.17
N LEU A 14 11.41 15.88 3.00
CA LEU A 14 10.48 15.34 2.01
C LEU A 14 9.71 14.14 2.54
N GLY A 15 10.38 13.24 3.27
CA GLY A 15 9.75 12.11 3.94
C GLY A 15 8.76 12.54 5.03
N ALA A 16 9.12 13.54 5.84
CA ALA A 16 8.22 14.09 6.86
C ALA A 16 6.98 14.75 6.21
N LEU A 17 7.19 15.54 5.14
CA LEU A 17 6.10 16.17 4.40
C LEU A 17 5.15 15.12 3.80
N LEU A 18 5.71 14.07 3.19
CA LEU A 18 4.94 12.95 2.65
C LEU A 18 4.14 12.24 3.76
N GLY A 19 4.77 11.95 4.90
CA GLY A 19 4.12 11.32 6.05
C GLY A 19 2.97 12.15 6.63
N VAL A 20 3.14 13.46 6.76
CA VAL A 20 2.07 14.39 7.19
C VAL A 20 0.92 14.37 6.19
N GLY A 21 1.21 14.41 4.88
CA GLY A 21 0.22 14.30 3.83
C GLY A 21 -0.59 12.99 3.92
N TYR A 22 0.08 11.85 4.07
CA TYR A 22 -0.58 10.56 4.28
C TYR A 22 -1.41 10.53 5.56
N GLY A 23 -0.93 11.11 6.65
CA GLY A 23 -1.67 11.19 7.91
C GLY A 23 -2.99 11.93 7.75
N PHE A 24 -2.99 13.10 7.09
CA PHE A 24 -4.22 13.83 6.79
C PHE A 24 -5.14 13.08 5.83
N TYR A 25 -4.60 12.47 4.78
CA TYR A 25 -5.36 11.66 3.84
C TYR A 25 -6.09 10.51 4.55
N TRP A 26 -5.36 9.70 5.31
CA TRP A 26 -5.95 8.55 5.99
C TRP A 26 -6.92 8.95 7.10
N LEU A 27 -6.66 10.05 7.82
CA LEU A 27 -7.61 10.58 8.79
C LEU A 27 -8.95 10.93 8.13
N ALA A 28 -8.92 11.74 7.07
CA ALA A 28 -10.13 12.13 6.33
C ALA A 28 -10.83 10.91 5.71
N PHE A 29 -10.06 9.99 5.12
CA PHE A 29 -10.58 8.76 4.51
C PHE A 29 -11.30 7.88 5.54
N ASN A 30 -10.71 7.64 6.71
CA ASN A 30 -11.30 6.81 7.75
C ASN A 30 -12.59 7.44 8.33
N VAL A 31 -12.59 8.76 8.55
CA VAL A 31 -13.78 9.49 9.04
C VAL A 31 -14.90 9.41 8.01
N LEU A 32 -14.63 9.75 6.74
CA LEU A 32 -15.63 9.71 5.67
C LEU A 32 -16.15 8.29 5.44
N THR A 33 -15.27 7.29 5.47
CA THR A 33 -15.67 5.88 5.35
C THR A 33 -16.63 5.52 6.47
N PHE A 34 -16.32 5.85 7.72
CA PHE A 34 -17.20 5.57 8.85
C PHE A 34 -18.57 6.26 8.73
N GLU A 35 -18.61 7.51 8.26
CA GLU A 35 -19.83 8.31 8.10
C GLU A 35 -20.73 7.86 6.93
N ILE A 36 -20.13 7.36 5.85
CA ILE A 36 -20.84 7.01 4.60
C ILE A 36 -21.21 5.53 4.58
N THR A 37 -20.45 4.67 5.26
CA THR A 37 -20.65 3.21 5.21
C THR A 37 -21.27 2.65 6.50
N GLU A 38 -22.19 1.72 6.33
CA GLU A 38 -22.81 0.97 7.41
C GLU A 38 -22.02 -0.31 7.73
N PRO A 39 -22.15 -0.90 8.95
CA PRO A 39 -21.42 -2.10 9.32
C PRO A 39 -21.52 -3.27 8.32
N GLU A 40 -22.63 -3.34 7.60
CA GLU A 40 -22.95 -4.38 6.62
C GLU A 40 -22.33 -4.09 5.25
N THR A 41 -22.27 -2.82 4.85
CA THR A 41 -21.72 -2.41 3.54
C THR A 41 -20.21 -2.15 3.58
N ARG A 42 -19.61 -2.03 4.78
CA ARG A 42 -18.18 -1.76 4.97
C ARG A 42 -17.24 -2.77 4.30
N ASP A 43 -17.54 -4.07 4.37
CA ASP A 43 -16.69 -5.09 3.76
C ASP A 43 -16.71 -4.98 2.23
N PHE A 44 -17.89 -4.75 1.66
CA PHE A 44 -18.05 -4.54 0.23
C PHE A 44 -17.30 -3.28 -0.21
N PHE A 45 -17.44 -2.17 0.53
CA PHE A 45 -16.72 -0.93 0.26
C PHE A 45 -15.20 -1.15 0.30
N ASN A 46 -14.67 -1.82 1.34
CA ASN A 46 -13.23 -2.08 1.46
C ASN A 46 -12.73 -3.02 0.36
N GLY A 47 -13.46 -4.08 0.04
CA GLY A 47 -13.12 -4.98 -1.06
C GLY A 47 -13.15 -4.27 -2.42
N PHE A 48 -14.15 -3.43 -2.67
CA PHE A 48 -14.24 -2.63 -3.90
C PHE A 48 -13.13 -1.57 -3.99
N PHE A 49 -12.84 -0.88 -2.88
CA PHE A 49 -11.72 0.05 -2.79
C PHE A 49 -10.39 -0.66 -3.07
N GLY A 50 -10.18 -1.84 -2.49
CA GLY A 50 -9.01 -2.69 -2.75
C GLY A 50 -8.88 -3.11 -4.23
N VAL A 51 -10.00 -3.43 -4.89
CA VAL A 51 -10.03 -3.70 -6.34
C VAL A 51 -9.61 -2.47 -7.15
N LEU A 52 -10.13 -1.28 -6.80
CA LEU A 52 -9.78 -0.03 -7.48
C LEU A 52 -8.30 0.33 -7.30
N THR A 53 -7.77 0.25 -6.08
CA THR A 53 -6.37 0.56 -5.78
C THR A 53 -5.43 -0.44 -6.47
N SER A 54 -5.77 -1.73 -6.45
CA SER A 54 -4.99 -2.76 -7.14
C SER A 54 -5.00 -2.55 -8.66
N SER A 55 -6.15 -2.20 -9.23
CA SER A 55 -6.26 -1.88 -10.66
C SER A 55 -5.40 -0.67 -11.04
N ALA A 56 -5.41 0.39 -10.22
CA ALA A 56 -4.55 1.55 -10.41
C ALA A 56 -3.06 1.18 -10.27
N GLY A 57 -2.72 0.31 -9.31
CA GLY A 57 -1.38 -0.22 -9.09
C GLY A 57 -0.85 -1.06 -10.25
N MET A 58 -1.73 -1.71 -11.03
CA MET A 58 -1.37 -2.41 -12.26
C MET A 58 -1.24 -1.46 -13.46
N ILE A 59 -2.30 -0.67 -13.71
CA ILE A 59 -2.41 0.15 -14.91
C ILE A 59 -1.41 1.31 -14.86
N GLY A 60 -1.25 1.94 -13.70
CA GLY A 60 -0.40 3.13 -13.51
C GLY A 60 1.04 2.92 -13.99
N PRO A 61 1.79 1.94 -13.45
CA PRO A 61 3.16 1.65 -13.87
C PRO A 61 3.28 1.23 -15.33
N ILE A 62 2.33 0.45 -15.88
CA ILE A 62 2.35 0.05 -17.30
C ILE A 62 2.22 1.28 -18.20
N VAL A 63 1.21 2.11 -17.96
CA VAL A 63 0.94 3.30 -18.77
C VAL A 63 2.08 4.31 -18.62
N ALA A 64 2.58 4.53 -17.40
CA ALA A 64 3.72 5.40 -17.17
C ALA A 64 4.99 4.89 -17.88
N GLY A 65 5.31 3.60 -17.77
CA GLY A 65 6.45 2.98 -18.43
C GLY A 65 6.36 3.05 -19.96
N TYR A 66 5.17 2.86 -20.52
CA TYR A 66 4.93 3.02 -21.96
C TYR A 66 5.14 4.47 -22.42
N ILE A 67 4.61 5.45 -21.68
CA ILE A 67 4.78 6.87 -22.01
C ILE A 67 6.25 7.29 -21.91
N ILE A 68 6.94 6.85 -20.85
CA ILE A 68 8.36 7.18 -20.62
C ILE A 68 9.24 6.60 -21.73
N SER A 69 8.99 5.35 -22.15
CA SER A 69 9.76 4.70 -23.21
C SER A 69 9.44 5.22 -24.62
N SER A 70 8.22 5.70 -24.87
CA SER A 70 7.81 6.20 -26.19
C SER A 70 8.30 7.63 -26.48
N LEU A 71 8.63 8.41 -25.44
CA LEU A 71 9.04 9.81 -25.57
C LEU A 71 10.54 9.96 -25.31
N HIS A 72 11.27 10.53 -26.27
CA HIS A 72 12.72 10.72 -26.16
C HIS A 72 13.13 11.66 -25.01
N GLY A 73 14.13 11.24 -24.24
CA GLY A 73 14.78 12.02 -23.19
C GLY A 73 13.85 12.32 -22.01
N ALA A 74 14.00 13.48 -21.39
CA ALA A 74 13.25 13.86 -20.18
C ALA A 74 11.76 14.18 -20.43
N LYS A 75 11.29 14.18 -21.69
CA LYS A 75 9.91 14.52 -22.05
C LYS A 75 8.90 13.54 -21.48
N GLY A 76 9.21 12.24 -21.49
CA GLY A 76 8.35 11.20 -20.93
C GLY A 76 8.10 11.40 -19.44
N TYR A 77 9.17 11.57 -18.66
CA TYR A 77 9.07 11.89 -17.24
C TYR A 77 8.29 13.19 -16.98
N THR A 78 8.60 14.26 -17.71
CA THR A 78 7.91 15.55 -17.55
C THR A 78 6.42 15.42 -17.81
N PHE A 79 6.02 14.65 -18.83
CA PHE A 79 4.61 14.39 -19.14
C PHE A 79 3.91 13.64 -18.00
N VAL A 80 4.47 12.52 -17.55
CA VAL A 80 3.87 11.71 -16.46
C VAL A 80 3.72 12.54 -15.18
N PHE A 81 4.76 13.28 -14.78
CA PHE A 81 4.69 14.15 -13.61
C PHE A 81 3.65 15.28 -13.76
N SER A 82 3.55 15.89 -14.94
CA SER A 82 2.57 16.95 -15.21
C SER A 82 1.13 16.41 -15.19
N LEU A 83 0.92 15.22 -15.75
CA LEU A 83 -0.37 14.53 -15.74
C LEU A 83 -0.80 14.19 -14.31
N SER A 84 0.09 13.58 -13.52
CA SER A 84 -0.17 13.28 -12.11
C SER A 84 -0.47 14.54 -11.30
N LEU A 85 0.29 15.61 -11.51
CA LEU A 85 0.03 16.90 -10.86
C LEU A 85 -1.35 17.46 -11.24
N GLY A 86 -1.71 17.41 -12.52
CA GLY A 86 -3.03 17.82 -13.00
C GLY A 86 -4.17 17.03 -12.36
N LEU A 87 -4.03 15.70 -12.27
CA LEU A 87 -5.01 14.84 -11.60
C LEU A 87 -5.16 15.19 -10.12
N PHE A 88 -4.06 15.44 -9.40
CA PHE A 88 -4.10 15.89 -8.01
C PHE A 88 -4.79 17.26 -7.86
N LEU A 89 -4.51 18.21 -8.74
CA LEU A 89 -5.18 19.51 -8.73
C LEU A 89 -6.69 19.38 -8.96
N VAL A 90 -7.10 18.55 -9.92
CA VAL A 90 -8.52 18.25 -10.15
C VAL A 90 -9.15 17.60 -8.92
N ALA A 91 -8.49 16.64 -8.27
CA ALA A 91 -8.99 16.01 -7.06
C ALA A 91 -9.18 17.02 -5.90
N VAL A 92 -8.24 17.96 -5.74
CA VAL A 92 -8.35 19.05 -4.76
C VAL A 92 -9.53 19.97 -5.10
N LEU A 93 -9.69 20.36 -6.37
CA LEU A 93 -10.82 21.17 -6.81
C LEU A 93 -12.16 20.46 -6.56
N LEU A 94 -12.28 19.19 -6.95
CA LEU A 94 -13.46 18.36 -6.71
C LEU A 94 -13.78 18.22 -5.22
N SER A 95 -12.76 18.16 -4.35
CA SER A 95 -12.96 18.06 -2.90
C SER A 95 -13.66 19.30 -2.31
N PHE A 96 -13.50 20.48 -2.91
CA PHE A 96 -14.24 21.67 -2.47
C PHE A 96 -15.75 21.61 -2.81
N PHE A 97 -16.14 20.81 -3.80
CA PHE A 97 -17.55 20.62 -4.17
C PHE A 97 -18.25 19.54 -3.32
N LEU A 98 -17.52 18.80 -2.49
CA LEU A 98 -18.10 17.80 -1.61
C LEU A 98 -18.96 18.48 -0.53
N LYS A 99 -20.24 18.13 -0.47
CA LYS A 99 -21.15 18.64 0.58
C LYS A 99 -20.69 18.13 1.94
N ARG A 100 -20.32 19.06 2.82
CA ARG A 100 -20.00 18.78 4.21
C ARG A 100 -21.24 18.21 4.91
N ARG A 101 -21.21 16.94 5.32
CA ARG A 101 -22.15 16.44 6.32
C ARG A 101 -21.78 17.09 7.65
N ALA A 102 -22.75 17.72 8.31
CA ALA A 102 -22.53 18.31 9.62
C ALA A 102 -22.38 17.17 10.64
N ALA A 103 -21.13 16.81 10.97
CA ALA A 103 -20.86 16.01 12.16
C ALA A 103 -21.12 16.91 13.37
N ALA A 104 -22.20 16.64 14.11
CA ALA A 104 -22.50 17.35 15.35
C ALA A 104 -21.52 16.90 16.44
N GLY A 105 -20.74 17.82 17.01
CA GLY A 105 -19.85 17.53 18.14
C GLY A 105 -18.58 18.39 18.19
N ASN A 106 -17.84 18.28 19.29
CA ASN A 106 -16.52 18.90 19.45
C ASN A 106 -15.42 17.93 19.02
N TYR A 107 -14.43 18.44 18.28
CA TYR A 107 -13.27 17.63 17.88
C TYR A 107 -12.33 17.45 19.08
N LEU A 108 -12.41 16.30 19.76
CA LEU A 108 -11.71 16.04 21.02
C LEU A 108 -10.42 15.23 20.82
N PHE A 109 -9.52 15.70 19.96
CA PHE A 109 -8.28 14.98 19.60
C PHE A 109 -7.39 14.66 20.81
N VAL A 110 -7.14 15.66 21.66
CA VAL A 110 -6.30 15.51 22.85
C VAL A 110 -6.91 14.52 23.86
N ARG A 111 -8.24 14.48 23.98
CA ARG A 111 -8.92 13.52 24.84
C ARG A 111 -8.71 12.09 24.36
N ILE A 112 -8.85 11.84 23.06
CA ILE A 112 -8.66 10.51 22.46
C ILE A 112 -7.21 10.03 22.62
N LEU A 113 -6.23 10.94 22.54
CA LEU A 113 -4.83 10.62 22.83
C LEU A 113 -4.62 10.26 24.31
N LYS A 114 -5.22 11.00 25.24
CA LYS A 114 -5.15 10.71 26.68
C LYS A 114 -5.84 9.40 27.04
N GLU A 115 -6.93 9.06 26.37
CA GLU A 115 -7.69 7.81 26.54
C GLU A 115 -6.81 6.57 26.31
N ARG A 116 -5.68 6.70 25.61
CA ARG A 116 -4.71 5.61 25.43
C ARG A 116 -4.10 5.12 26.75
N ASN A 117 -4.08 5.96 27.79
CA ASN A 117 -3.58 5.56 29.11
C ASN A 117 -4.66 4.83 29.93
N GLU A 118 -5.92 5.17 29.73
CA GLU A 118 -7.06 4.62 30.47
C GLU A 118 -7.58 3.31 29.84
N ASN A 119 -7.67 3.27 28.50
CA ASN A 119 -8.26 2.15 27.78
C ASN A 119 -7.18 1.26 27.15
N ARG A 120 -6.99 0.07 27.74
CA ARG A 120 -6.03 -0.94 27.26
C ARG A 120 -6.29 -1.37 25.82
N ASN A 121 -7.55 -1.54 25.40
CA ASN A 121 -7.87 -1.97 24.04
C ASN A 121 -7.52 -0.88 23.03
N TRP A 122 -7.80 0.39 23.36
CA TRP A 122 -7.40 1.52 22.53
C TRP A 122 -5.87 1.62 22.39
N ARG A 123 -5.13 1.37 23.47
CA ARG A 123 -3.66 1.30 23.45
C ARG A 123 -3.14 0.17 22.56
N LEU A 124 -3.76 -1.00 22.62
CA LEU A 124 -3.37 -2.15 21.80
C LEU A 124 -3.62 -1.89 20.31
N ILE A 125 -4.78 -1.34 19.94
CA ILE A 125 -5.13 -1.05 18.54
C ILE A 125 -4.23 0.05 17.98
N THR A 126 -4.00 1.14 18.73
CA THR A 126 -3.10 2.22 18.28
C THR A 126 -1.65 1.74 18.12
N ASN A 127 -1.16 0.85 19.00
CA ASN A 127 0.14 0.21 18.83
C ASN A 127 0.17 -0.71 17.60
N ALA A 128 -0.86 -1.53 17.41
CA ALA A 128 -0.96 -2.43 16.26
C ALA A 128 -0.90 -1.65 14.94
N HIS A 129 -1.67 -0.56 14.81
CA HIS A 129 -1.63 0.30 13.63
C HIS A 129 -0.29 1.02 13.45
N PHE A 130 0.38 1.43 14.53
CA PHE A 130 1.71 2.03 14.44
C PHE A 130 2.74 1.04 13.87
N PHE A 131 2.77 -0.20 14.38
CA PHE A 131 3.68 -1.24 13.88
C PHE A 131 3.28 -1.70 12.47
N GLN A 132 1.99 -1.77 12.16
CA GLN A 132 1.51 -2.04 10.82
C GLN A 132 2.02 -1.00 9.83
N GLY A 133 1.84 0.30 10.11
CA GLY A 133 2.30 1.38 9.23
C GLY A 133 3.83 1.42 9.09
N LEU A 134 4.56 1.18 10.18
CA LEU A 134 6.03 1.07 10.15
C LEU A 134 6.46 -0.09 9.25
N ARG A 135 5.80 -1.25 9.37
CA ARG A 135 6.09 -2.44 8.57
C ARG A 135 5.75 -2.23 7.10
N GLU A 136 4.58 -1.71 6.78
CA GLU A 136 4.15 -1.41 5.39
C GLU A 136 5.12 -0.43 4.72
N GLY A 137 5.41 0.71 5.36
CA GLY A 137 6.32 1.70 4.80
C GLY A 137 7.74 1.15 4.58
N THR A 138 8.22 0.35 5.53
CA THR A 138 9.55 -0.28 5.44
C THR A 138 9.59 -1.34 4.34
N PHE A 139 8.56 -2.18 4.23
CA PHE A 139 8.51 -3.27 3.25
C PHE A 139 8.40 -2.72 1.83
N VAL A 140 7.51 -1.75 1.59
CA VAL A 140 7.38 -1.10 0.27
C VAL A 140 8.72 -0.50 -0.17
N PHE A 141 9.47 0.11 0.74
CA PHE A 141 10.78 0.69 0.41
C PHE A 141 11.86 -0.37 0.22
N ILE A 142 12.11 -1.21 1.23
CA ILE A 142 13.20 -2.19 1.22
C ILE A 142 13.02 -3.21 0.11
N ILE A 143 11.81 -3.74 -0.11
CA ILE A 143 11.58 -4.74 -1.16
C ILE A 143 11.81 -4.12 -2.54
N SER A 144 11.36 -2.89 -2.77
CA SER A 144 11.59 -2.20 -4.05
C SER A 144 13.09 -1.98 -4.31
N VAL A 145 13.83 -1.55 -3.30
CA VAL A 145 15.29 -1.38 -3.38
C VAL A 145 15.98 -2.72 -3.61
N LEU A 146 15.60 -3.76 -2.86
CA LEU A 146 16.19 -5.09 -2.97
C LEU A 146 15.97 -5.68 -4.37
N VAL A 147 14.75 -5.66 -4.88
CA VAL A 147 14.42 -6.15 -6.23
C VAL A 147 15.24 -5.41 -7.28
N TYR A 148 15.39 -4.09 -7.15
CA TYR A 148 16.21 -3.32 -8.07
C TYR A 148 17.70 -3.67 -7.99
N VAL A 149 18.26 -3.77 -6.77
CA VAL A 149 19.69 -4.06 -6.54
C VAL A 149 20.05 -5.49 -6.99
N THR A 150 19.19 -6.47 -6.75
CA THR A 150 19.46 -7.87 -7.13
C THR A 150 19.28 -8.10 -8.63
N SER A 151 18.23 -7.51 -9.24
CA SER A 151 17.95 -7.71 -10.66
C SER A 151 18.75 -6.78 -11.58
N GLY A 152 19.21 -5.64 -11.08
CA GLY A 152 19.81 -4.57 -11.87
C GLY A 152 18.88 -3.98 -12.94
N SER A 153 17.57 -4.27 -12.88
CA SER A 153 16.62 -3.97 -13.95
C SER A 153 15.34 -3.33 -13.43
N GLU A 154 15.02 -2.13 -13.92
CA GLU A 154 13.75 -1.46 -13.65
C GLU A 154 12.55 -2.29 -14.15
N TRP A 155 12.74 -3.08 -15.21
CA TRP A 155 11.73 -3.98 -15.73
C TRP A 155 11.37 -5.10 -14.75
N ALA A 156 12.34 -5.60 -13.98
CA ALA A 156 12.07 -6.61 -12.95
C ALA A 156 11.23 -6.05 -11.81
N LEU A 157 11.51 -4.80 -11.38
CA LEU A 157 10.71 -4.09 -10.40
C LEU A 157 9.26 -3.89 -10.90
N GLY A 158 9.09 -3.51 -12.17
CA GLY A 158 7.77 -3.39 -12.79
C GLY A 158 6.99 -4.71 -12.81
N LYS A 159 7.63 -5.82 -13.18
CA LYS A 159 7.01 -7.16 -13.13
C LYS A 159 6.62 -7.57 -11.72
N PHE A 160 7.49 -7.32 -10.73
CA PHE A 160 7.18 -7.60 -9.33
C PHE A 160 5.93 -6.82 -8.87
N GLY A 161 5.89 -5.52 -9.14
CA GLY A 161 4.72 -4.68 -8.82
C GLY A 161 3.45 -5.16 -9.51
N LEU A 162 3.54 -5.66 -10.75
CA LEU A 162 2.39 -6.22 -11.47
C LEU A 162 1.87 -7.51 -10.87
N VAL A 163 2.76 -8.46 -10.54
CA VAL A 163 2.36 -9.71 -9.89
C VAL A 163 1.72 -9.42 -8.53
N ASN A 164 2.33 -8.53 -7.75
CA ASN A 164 1.79 -8.10 -6.46
C ASN A 164 0.37 -7.52 -6.63
N SER A 165 0.21 -6.54 -7.52
CA SER A 165 -1.07 -5.86 -7.72
C SER A 165 -2.15 -6.78 -8.29
N PHE A 166 -1.79 -7.70 -9.18
CA PHE A 166 -2.73 -8.70 -9.69
C PHE A 166 -3.19 -9.67 -8.60
N THR A 167 -2.26 -10.11 -7.75
CA THR A 167 -2.59 -11.00 -6.63
C THR A 167 -3.53 -10.28 -5.66
N SER A 168 -3.21 -9.04 -5.27
CA SER A 168 -4.08 -8.20 -4.44
C SER A 168 -5.47 -7.99 -5.06
N PHE A 169 -5.55 -7.73 -6.38
CA PHE A 169 -6.83 -7.61 -7.08
C PHE A 169 -7.70 -8.85 -6.91
N VAL A 170 -7.13 -10.05 -7.12
CA VAL A 170 -7.86 -11.32 -7.00
C VAL A 170 -8.35 -11.54 -5.57
N ALA A 171 -7.52 -11.27 -4.55
CA ALA A 171 -7.96 -11.43 -3.17
C ALA A 171 -9.01 -10.40 -2.75
N TYR A 172 -8.83 -9.11 -3.06
CA TYR A 172 -9.84 -8.12 -2.74
C TYR A 172 -11.17 -8.39 -3.45
N TYR A 173 -11.10 -8.87 -4.69
CA TYR A 173 -12.28 -9.34 -5.40
C TYR A 173 -12.95 -10.52 -4.68
N ALA A 174 -12.17 -11.52 -4.26
CA ALA A 174 -12.66 -12.66 -3.49
C ALA A 174 -13.28 -12.22 -2.14
N VAL A 175 -12.61 -11.34 -1.40
CA VAL A 175 -13.08 -10.76 -0.14
C VAL A 175 -14.41 -10.05 -0.32
N SER A 176 -14.52 -9.22 -1.37
CA SER A 176 -15.75 -8.45 -1.68
C SER A 176 -16.97 -9.33 -1.96
N ARG A 177 -16.76 -10.60 -2.34
CA ARG A 177 -17.82 -11.54 -2.74
C ARG A 177 -18.06 -12.67 -1.72
N LEU A 178 -17.03 -13.12 -1.01
CA LEU A 178 -17.05 -14.37 -0.24
C LEU A 178 -17.15 -14.15 1.28
N ILE A 179 -16.65 -13.03 1.82
CA ILE A 179 -16.63 -12.83 3.27
C ILE A 179 -18.00 -12.32 3.73
N LYS A 180 -18.73 -13.19 4.44
CA LYS A 180 -19.94 -12.82 5.19
C LYS A 180 -19.56 -12.32 6.58
N ARG A 181 -20.38 -11.43 7.15
CA ARG A 181 -20.19 -10.78 8.47
C ARG A 181 -19.83 -11.75 9.60
N GLU A 182 -20.39 -12.96 9.57
CA GLU A 182 -20.19 -14.02 10.57
C GLU A 182 -18.78 -14.65 10.55
N TYR A 183 -18.06 -14.58 9.43
CA TYR A 183 -16.74 -15.20 9.28
C TYR A 183 -15.56 -14.21 9.37
N ARG A 184 -15.82 -12.91 9.58
CA ARG A 184 -14.78 -11.86 9.58
C ARG A 184 -13.60 -12.17 10.49
N MET A 185 -13.86 -12.52 11.76
CA MET A 185 -12.80 -12.79 12.72
C MET A 185 -11.98 -14.04 12.36
N LYS A 186 -12.61 -15.05 11.76
CA LYS A 186 -11.92 -16.26 11.29
C LYS A 186 -11.05 -15.97 10.07
N ALA A 187 -11.53 -15.11 9.16
CA ALA A 187 -10.77 -14.67 7.99
C ALA A 187 -9.53 -13.86 8.40
N ILE A 188 -9.68 -12.91 9.33
CA ILE A 188 -8.56 -12.12 9.87
C ILE A 188 -7.52 -13.02 10.54
N LEU A 189 -7.96 -14.00 11.35
CA LEU A 189 -7.05 -14.96 11.98
C LEU A 189 -6.33 -15.85 10.96
N LEU A 190 -7.04 -16.30 9.92
CA LEU A 190 -6.44 -17.10 8.84
C LEU A 190 -5.42 -16.27 8.04
N GLY A 191 -5.74 -15.02 7.69
CA GLY A 191 -4.82 -14.10 7.03
C GLY A 191 -3.56 -13.86 7.87
N GLY A 192 -3.73 -13.55 9.16
CA GLY A 192 -2.65 -13.41 10.13
C GLY A 192 -1.78 -14.67 10.28
N ALA A 193 -2.38 -15.86 10.28
CA ALA A 193 -1.66 -17.13 10.37
C ALA A 193 -0.89 -17.44 9.09
N LEU A 194 -1.49 -17.21 7.92
CA LEU A 194 -0.82 -17.38 6.62
C LEU A 194 0.37 -16.44 6.47
N LEU A 195 0.24 -15.20 6.93
CA LEU A 195 1.34 -14.23 6.97
C LEU A 195 2.52 -14.70 7.78
N TYR A 196 2.23 -15.15 9.00
CA TYR A 196 3.26 -15.65 9.89
C TYR A 196 3.90 -16.91 9.32
N GLY A 197 3.10 -17.79 8.71
CA GLY A 197 3.57 -18.98 8.01
C GLY A 197 4.47 -18.70 6.80
N ALA A 198 4.20 -17.63 6.03
CA ALA A 198 5.01 -17.24 4.89
C ALA A 198 6.47 -16.91 5.28
N ILE A 199 6.68 -16.32 6.46
CA ILE A 199 8.01 -16.02 6.99
C ILE A 199 8.83 -17.30 7.23
N PHE A 200 8.18 -18.40 7.65
CA PHE A 200 8.86 -19.70 7.81
C PHE A 200 9.15 -20.37 6.48
N PHE A 201 8.33 -20.13 5.46
CA PHE A 201 8.55 -20.66 4.12
C PHE A 201 9.78 -20.00 3.47
N ASP A 202 9.97 -18.70 3.65
CA ASP A 202 11.18 -17.98 3.23
C ASP A 202 12.46 -18.48 3.93
N ARG A 203 12.33 -19.13 5.08
CA ARG A 203 13.45 -19.64 5.88
C ARG A 203 13.83 -21.08 5.58
N PHE A 204 13.05 -21.83 4.78
CA PHE A 204 13.35 -23.23 4.47
C PHE A 204 14.46 -23.29 3.39
N PRO A 205 15.71 -23.61 3.74
CA PRO A 205 16.74 -23.81 2.74
C PRO A 205 16.50 -25.19 2.13
N SER A 206 16.25 -25.27 0.84
CA SER A 206 16.40 -26.52 0.10
C SER A 206 17.89 -26.84 -0.05
N ASP A 207 18.53 -27.24 1.05
CA ASP A 207 19.78 -27.99 1.00
C ASP A 207 19.46 -29.44 0.67
N LEU A 208 19.34 -29.74 -0.63
CA LEU A 208 19.76 -31.03 -1.16
C LEU A 208 20.24 -30.85 -2.60
N SER A 209 21.57 -30.74 -2.73
CA SER A 209 22.39 -31.08 -3.91
C SER A 209 22.09 -30.39 -5.26
N ALA A 210 22.89 -29.38 -5.63
CA ALA A 210 23.78 -29.43 -6.83
C ALA A 210 24.40 -28.05 -7.14
N PRO A 211 25.68 -28.00 -7.57
CA PRO A 211 26.37 -26.75 -7.93
C PRO A 211 26.07 -26.33 -9.38
N HIS A 212 26.20 -25.03 -9.67
CA HIS A 212 26.11 -24.38 -10.97
C HIS A 212 24.72 -24.25 -11.63
N SER A 213 23.90 -23.28 -11.17
CA SER A 213 22.98 -22.52 -12.05
C SER A 213 22.32 -21.34 -11.30
N LEU A 214 23.12 -20.32 -11.00
CA LEU A 214 22.76 -19.10 -10.26
C LEU A 214 21.78 -18.13 -10.96
N CYS A 215 21.00 -18.54 -11.96
CA CYS A 215 20.17 -17.62 -12.76
C CYS A 215 18.67 -17.96 -12.81
N HIS A 216 18.22 -19.09 -12.25
CA HIS A 216 16.81 -19.49 -12.32
C HIS A 216 16.09 -19.51 -10.95
N HIS A 217 16.82 -19.34 -9.85
CA HIS A 217 16.28 -19.49 -8.49
C HIS A 217 15.66 -18.20 -7.92
N ASP A 218 16.00 -17.01 -8.45
CA ASP A 218 15.51 -15.72 -7.93
C ASP A 218 14.02 -15.46 -8.17
N ARG A 219 13.39 -16.15 -9.13
CA ARG A 219 11.97 -15.94 -9.43
C ARG A 219 11.06 -16.40 -8.29
N HIS A 220 11.50 -17.36 -7.47
CA HIS A 220 10.72 -17.90 -6.36
C HIS A 220 10.76 -16.98 -5.13
N CYS A 221 11.92 -16.44 -4.75
CA CYS A 221 12.03 -15.46 -3.65
C CYS A 221 11.19 -14.19 -3.90
N VAL A 222 11.18 -13.71 -5.15
CA VAL A 222 10.38 -12.53 -5.55
C VAL A 222 8.87 -12.83 -5.50
N SER A 223 8.45 -14.05 -5.85
CA SER A 223 7.05 -14.49 -5.77
C SER A 223 6.56 -14.64 -4.33
N ILE A 224 7.44 -15.05 -3.41
CA ILE A 224 7.10 -15.26 -1.99
C ILE A 224 7.08 -13.93 -1.22
N ALA A 225 7.98 -12.99 -1.53
CA ALA A 225 7.91 -11.61 -1.04
C ALA A 225 6.61 -10.90 -1.48
N ALA A 226 6.12 -11.17 -2.69
CA ALA A 226 4.81 -10.67 -3.15
C ALA A 226 3.66 -11.31 -2.35
N CYS A 227 3.77 -12.60 -1.99
CA CYS A 227 2.76 -13.33 -1.22
C CYS A 227 2.67 -12.88 0.26
N SER A 228 3.79 -12.46 0.85
CA SER A 228 3.86 -11.96 2.24
C SER A 228 3.48 -10.47 2.37
N VAL A 229 3.61 -9.68 1.31
CA VAL A 229 2.99 -8.35 1.22
C VAL A 229 1.47 -8.50 1.05
N PHE A 230 1.04 -9.40 0.17
CA PHE A 230 -0.35 -9.73 -0.17
C PHE A 230 -1.27 -10.10 1.00
N LEU A 231 -0.83 -10.93 1.95
CA LEU A 231 -1.72 -11.41 3.02
C LEU A 231 -1.99 -10.37 4.13
N LEU A 232 -1.31 -9.21 4.13
CA LEU A 232 -1.40 -8.17 5.17
C LEU A 232 -2.32 -7.00 4.81
N ASP A 233 -2.66 -6.88 3.54
CA ASP A 233 -3.55 -5.84 3.01
C ASP A 233 -5.03 -6.28 3.03
N VAL A 234 -5.32 -7.57 3.29
CA VAL A 234 -6.65 -8.19 3.41
C VAL A 234 -7.05 -8.36 4.87
#